data_AF-A0A2R6WVS6-F1
#
_entry.id   AF-A0A2R6WVS6-F1
#
_cell.length_a   1.000
_cell.length_b   1.000
_cell.length_c   1.000
_cell.angle_alpha   90.00
_cell.angle_beta   90.00
_cell.angle_gamma   90.00
#
_symmetry.space_group_name_H-M   'P 1'
#
loop_
_entity.id
_entity.type
_entity.pdbx_description
1 polymer ?
#
loop_
_entity_poly.entity_id
_entity_poly.type
_entity_poly.pdbx_seq_one_letter_code
_entity_poly.pdbx_strand_id
1 'polypeptide(L)'
;MAAAVQAWNSSNFFPPQSAEVVTVPTEPGVAYLLWGLNSTPSPSLNAQNHDHILLAAKTIVQGGIIAAVSNDRCVFLADADNEEALEQLSRCAGRPSSLVRGAVTLVCAPEWLSEHVDLEEIQKRFGYANLLRFSQDVTSASQDVLGLVLPAGVESGAPAHLLHEGTITSVWKEYQPIRDLSTYVRYFGRRSIMAVSASAVGIDETSDIGSLSEKLKGVVTWVLDDPLNQLTYSEATLVDFTGAKPEVHAAGSKIHADIRVHLSRWGLGDDHA
;
A
#
# COMPACT_ATOMS: atom_id res chain seq x y z
N MET A 1 -8.86 -6.79 15.96
CA MET A 1 -8.94 -5.33 16.13
C MET A 1 -7.56 -4.68 16.28
N ALA A 2 -6.78 -4.94 17.33
CA ALA A 2 -5.37 -4.49 17.36
C ALA A 2 -4.49 -5.14 16.27
N ALA A 3 -4.92 -6.28 15.72
CA ALA A 3 -4.16 -7.13 14.80
C ALA A 3 -3.91 -6.53 13.41
N ALA A 4 -4.81 -5.73 12.82
CA ALA A 4 -4.60 -5.13 11.50
C ALA A 4 -3.52 -4.03 11.54
N VAL A 5 -3.63 -3.13 12.52
CA VAL A 5 -2.62 -2.12 12.84
C VAL A 5 -1.32 -2.79 13.33
N GLN A 6 -1.43 -3.87 14.09
CA GLN A 6 -0.27 -4.64 14.53
C GLN A 6 0.36 -5.45 13.40
N ALA A 7 -0.35 -5.92 12.38
CA ALA A 7 0.21 -6.59 11.20
C ALA A 7 1.01 -5.61 10.34
N TRP A 8 0.52 -4.38 10.22
CA TRP A 8 1.28 -3.26 9.65
C TRP A 8 2.54 -2.96 10.50
N ASN A 9 2.38 -2.78 11.81
CA ASN A 9 3.50 -2.46 12.71
C ASN A 9 4.49 -3.63 12.93
N SER A 10 4.05 -4.88 12.77
CA SER A 10 4.89 -6.09 12.93
C SER A 10 5.58 -6.51 11.64
N SER A 11 5.36 -5.79 10.54
CA SER A 11 6.07 -5.96 9.27
C SER A 11 7.52 -5.43 9.27
N ASN A 12 8.05 -5.07 10.46
CA ASN A 12 9.32 -4.43 10.85
C ASN A 12 9.23 -2.91 11.00
N PHE A 13 9.05 -2.40 12.24
CA PHE A 13 8.99 -0.96 12.52
C PHE A 13 9.92 -0.43 13.63
N PHE A 14 10.83 -1.23 14.21
CA PHE A 14 11.89 -0.68 15.07
C PHE A 14 13.19 -1.51 14.95
N PRO A 15 14.39 -0.88 14.91
CA PRO A 15 15.59 -1.59 15.31
C PRO A 15 15.43 -1.99 16.78
N PRO A 16 15.70 -3.24 17.20
CA PRO A 16 15.65 -3.57 18.62
C PRO A 16 16.65 -2.69 19.36
N GLN A 17 16.16 -1.90 20.33
CA GLN A 17 17.00 -1.41 21.41
C GLN A 17 17.51 -2.64 22.16
N SER A 18 18.81 -2.93 21.99
CA SER A 18 19.57 -3.97 22.70
C SER A 18 18.85 -5.31 22.82
N ALA A 19 18.79 -6.07 21.73
CA ALA A 19 18.52 -7.51 21.81
C ALA A 19 19.82 -8.24 22.14
N GLU A 20 19.83 -8.98 23.25
CA GLU A 20 20.77 -10.09 23.45
C GLU A 20 20.78 -10.99 22.22
N VAL A 21 21.98 -11.47 21.88
CA VAL A 21 22.20 -12.43 20.80
C VAL A 21 21.50 -13.73 21.17
N VAL A 22 20.24 -13.87 20.76
CA VAL A 22 19.57 -15.17 20.72
C VAL A 22 20.03 -15.86 19.44
N THR A 23 20.99 -16.76 19.58
CA THR A 23 21.38 -17.71 18.54
C THR A 23 20.21 -18.65 18.26
N VAL A 24 19.51 -18.42 17.15
CA VAL A 24 18.54 -19.39 16.63
C VAL A 24 19.32 -20.51 15.90
N PRO A 25 19.01 -21.80 16.13
CA PRO A 25 19.74 -22.89 15.50
C PRO A 25 19.51 -22.88 13.98
N THR A 26 20.61 -22.94 13.24
CA THR A 26 20.62 -23.22 11.81
C THR A 26 20.13 -24.65 11.56
N GLU A 27 18.87 -24.81 11.16
CA GLU A 27 18.45 -26.02 10.46
C GLU A 27 18.95 -25.98 9.01
N PRO A 28 19.59 -27.06 8.51
CA PRO A 28 20.05 -27.14 7.13
C PRO A 28 18.91 -27.65 6.25
N GLY A 29 18.33 -26.82 5.38
CA GLY A 29 17.31 -27.36 4.48
C GLY A 29 16.54 -26.44 3.54
N VAL A 30 16.66 -25.11 3.61
CA VAL A 30 16.00 -24.23 2.63
C VAL A 30 17.05 -23.66 1.69
N ALA A 31 17.37 -24.44 0.65
CA ALA A 31 18.07 -23.93 -0.51
C ALA A 31 17.20 -22.84 -1.14
N TYR A 32 17.66 -21.59 -1.07
CA TYR A 32 17.16 -20.49 -1.90
C TYR A 32 17.43 -20.85 -3.36
N LEU A 33 16.48 -21.53 -3.98
CA LEU A 33 16.50 -21.82 -5.41
C LEU A 33 16.19 -20.53 -6.15
N LEU A 34 17.23 -19.73 -6.40
CA LEU A 34 17.25 -18.69 -7.43
C LEU A 34 17.17 -19.39 -8.79
N TRP A 35 15.95 -19.62 -9.29
CA TRP A 35 15.74 -20.18 -10.62
C TRP A 35 16.05 -19.13 -11.69
N GLY A 36 17.11 -19.42 -12.47
CA GLY A 36 17.25 -19.11 -13.90
C GLY A 36 16.80 -17.74 -14.41
N LEU A 37 17.62 -16.71 -14.20
CA LEU A 37 17.48 -15.44 -14.90
C LEU A 37 18.12 -15.53 -16.30
N ASN A 38 17.28 -15.53 -17.33
CA ASN A 38 17.69 -14.96 -18.61
C ASN A 38 18.17 -13.51 -18.35
N SER A 39 19.35 -13.20 -18.87
CA SER A 39 20.24 -12.15 -18.40
C SER A 39 19.88 -10.72 -18.83
N THR A 40 18.64 -10.44 -19.23
CA THR A 40 18.18 -9.08 -19.52
C THR A 40 17.69 -8.37 -18.25
N PRO A 41 18.18 -7.15 -17.92
CA PRO A 41 17.67 -6.38 -16.78
C PRO A 41 16.14 -6.25 -16.86
N SER A 42 15.45 -6.22 -15.72
CA SER A 42 14.03 -5.85 -15.74
C SER A 42 13.94 -4.44 -16.31
N PRO A 43 13.27 -4.24 -17.44
CA PRO A 43 13.25 -2.94 -18.09
C PRO A 43 12.52 -1.92 -17.21
N SER A 44 13.09 -0.72 -17.09
CA SER A 44 12.53 0.38 -16.32
C SER A 44 11.56 1.20 -17.19
N LEU A 45 10.44 1.59 -16.59
CA LEU A 45 9.43 2.46 -17.18
C LEU A 45 9.51 3.83 -16.54
N ASN A 46 9.66 4.87 -17.35
CA ASN A 46 9.61 6.26 -16.86
C ASN A 46 8.17 6.67 -16.46
N ALA A 47 7.97 7.00 -15.18
CA ALA A 47 6.71 7.43 -14.56
C ALA A 47 6.21 8.80 -15.04
N GLN A 48 7.04 9.59 -15.73
CA GLN A 48 6.64 10.85 -16.37
C GLN A 48 6.13 10.63 -17.81
N ASN A 49 6.28 9.42 -18.36
CA ASN A 49 5.82 9.09 -19.71
C ASN A 49 4.47 8.36 -19.66
N HIS A 50 3.44 8.98 -20.23
CA HIS A 50 2.07 8.45 -20.25
C HIS A 50 1.98 7.07 -20.92
N ASP A 51 2.73 6.82 -21.99
CA ASP A 51 2.73 5.52 -22.68
C ASP A 51 3.32 4.42 -21.80
N HIS A 52 4.30 4.78 -20.97
CA HIS A 52 4.90 3.86 -20.01
C HIS A 52 3.95 3.55 -18.84
N ILE A 53 3.25 4.56 -18.31
CA ILE A 53 2.22 4.33 -17.28
C ILE A 53 1.10 3.44 -17.85
N LEU A 54 0.68 3.68 -19.09
CA LEU A 54 -0.31 2.86 -19.79
C LEU A 54 0.17 1.40 -19.93
N LEU A 55 1.44 1.19 -20.28
CA LEU A 55 2.05 -0.14 -20.37
C LEU A 55 2.12 -0.83 -18.99
N ALA A 56 2.46 -0.08 -17.95
CA ALA A 56 2.44 -0.57 -16.56
C ALA A 56 1.03 -1.01 -16.15
N ALA A 57 0.01 -0.19 -16.46
CA ALA A 57 -1.39 -0.53 -16.20
C ALA A 57 -1.84 -1.79 -16.95
N LYS A 58 -1.52 -1.92 -18.24
CA LYS A 58 -1.81 -3.14 -19.02
C LYS A 58 -1.14 -4.37 -18.39
N THR A 59 0.09 -4.22 -17.91
CA THR A 59 0.82 -5.31 -17.26
C THR A 59 0.11 -5.76 -15.98
N ILE A 60 -0.31 -4.83 -15.13
CA ILE A 60 -1.09 -5.12 -13.91
C ILE A 60 -2.37 -5.91 -14.26
N VAL A 61 -3.14 -5.42 -15.24
CA VAL A 61 -4.43 -6.02 -15.65
C VAL A 61 -4.24 -7.44 -16.22
N GLN A 62 -3.10 -7.72 -16.84
CA GLN A 62 -2.72 -9.03 -17.34
C GLN A 62 -2.16 -9.97 -16.26
N GLY A 63 -2.17 -9.55 -14.99
CA GLY A 63 -1.71 -10.34 -13.85
C GLY A 63 -0.21 -10.25 -13.61
N GLY A 64 0.48 -9.27 -14.18
CA GLY A 64 1.89 -8.99 -13.91
C GLY A 64 2.07 -8.13 -12.66
N ILE A 65 3.19 -8.33 -11.97
CA ILE A 65 3.63 -7.47 -10.86
C ILE A 65 4.56 -6.40 -11.40
N ILE A 66 4.35 -5.16 -10.96
CA ILE A 66 5.31 -4.07 -11.17
C ILE A 66 5.83 -3.59 -9.82
N ALA A 67 7.05 -3.04 -9.82
CA ALA A 67 7.54 -2.26 -8.69
C ALA A 67 7.37 -0.77 -9.01
N ALA A 68 7.04 0.04 -8.01
CA ALA A 68 7.03 1.49 -8.14
C ALA A 68 7.70 2.09 -6.90
N VAL A 69 8.32 3.25 -7.06
CA VAL A 69 8.73 4.05 -5.90
C VAL A 69 7.54 4.88 -5.48
N SER A 70 6.99 4.59 -4.30
CA SER A 70 5.92 5.35 -3.68
C SER A 70 6.44 5.94 -2.38
N ASN A 71 6.65 7.25 -2.40
CA ASN A 71 6.77 8.10 -1.22
C ASN A 71 7.83 7.86 -0.15
N ASP A 72 8.77 6.97 -0.34
CA ASP A 72 9.89 6.68 0.59
C ASP A 72 10.31 5.22 0.43
N ARG A 73 9.40 4.38 -0.08
CA ARG A 73 9.62 2.95 -0.20
C ARG A 73 9.31 2.46 -1.61
N CYS A 74 10.03 1.42 -2.00
CA CYS A 74 9.63 0.63 -3.14
C CYS A 74 8.40 -0.21 -2.73
N VAL A 75 7.38 -0.23 -3.58
CA VAL A 75 6.17 -1.04 -3.39
C VAL A 75 6.00 -1.96 -4.59
N PHE A 76 5.52 -3.16 -4.33
CA PHE A 76 5.04 -4.07 -5.37
C PHE A 76 3.56 -3.84 -5.58
N LEU A 77 3.17 -3.64 -6.84
CA LEU A 77 1.81 -3.33 -7.25
C LEU A 77 1.25 -4.45 -8.12
N ALA A 78 -0.01 -4.78 -7.87
CA ALA A 78 -0.75 -5.79 -8.62
C ALA A 78 -2.25 -5.46 -8.70
N ASP A 79 -2.99 -6.21 -9.51
CA ASP A 79 -4.44 -6.06 -9.64
C ASP A 79 -5.14 -6.54 -8.36
N ALA A 80 -5.85 -5.66 -7.68
CA ALA A 80 -6.54 -5.98 -6.42
C ALA A 80 -7.64 -7.04 -6.58
N ASP A 81 -8.18 -7.21 -7.79
CA ASP A 81 -9.23 -8.18 -8.07
C ASP A 81 -8.66 -9.57 -8.43
N ASN A 82 -7.33 -9.70 -8.60
CA ASN A 82 -6.67 -10.95 -8.92
C ASN A 82 -6.17 -11.68 -7.66
N GLU A 83 -6.86 -12.74 -7.26
CA GLU A 83 -6.48 -13.55 -6.10
C GLU A 83 -5.08 -14.19 -6.21
N GLU A 84 -4.68 -14.60 -7.42
CA GLU A 84 -3.35 -15.20 -7.64
C GLU A 84 -2.22 -14.19 -7.45
N ALA A 85 -2.50 -12.89 -7.59
CA ALA A 85 -1.50 -11.86 -7.42
C ALA A 85 -1.00 -11.77 -5.97
N LEU A 86 -1.78 -12.18 -4.97
CA LEU A 86 -1.32 -12.24 -3.58
C LEU A 86 -0.16 -13.24 -3.42
N GLU A 87 -0.25 -14.39 -4.08
CA GLU A 87 0.84 -15.37 -4.06
C GLU A 87 2.08 -14.85 -4.80
N GLN A 88 1.87 -14.16 -5.92
CA GLN A 88 2.98 -13.55 -6.67
C GLN A 88 3.66 -12.45 -5.86
N LEU A 89 2.89 -11.57 -5.20
CA LEU A 89 3.41 -10.57 -4.28
C LEU A 89 4.16 -11.22 -3.12
N SER A 90 3.64 -12.32 -2.58
CA SER A 90 4.32 -13.10 -1.53
C SER A 90 5.66 -13.65 -1.99
N ARG A 91 5.74 -14.18 -3.21
CA ARG A 91 7.01 -14.60 -3.84
C ARG A 91 7.95 -13.42 -4.05
N CYS A 92 7.43 -12.30 -4.56
CA CYS A 92 8.21 -11.07 -4.77
C CYS A 92 8.75 -10.49 -3.46
N ALA A 93 7.95 -10.57 -2.38
CA ALA A 93 8.30 -10.08 -1.05
C ALA A 93 9.16 -11.06 -0.25
N GLY A 94 9.36 -12.30 -0.73
CA GLY A 94 10.11 -13.34 -0.02
C GLY A 94 9.50 -13.73 1.33
N ARG A 95 8.17 -13.56 1.51
CA ARG A 95 7.46 -13.79 2.77
C ARG A 95 6.31 -14.77 2.59
N PRO A 96 5.93 -15.54 3.63
CA PRO A 96 4.70 -16.32 3.62
C PRO A 96 3.47 -15.49 3.27
N SER A 97 2.56 -16.06 2.46
CA SER A 97 1.35 -15.39 2.00
C SER A 97 0.45 -14.89 3.14
N SER A 98 0.46 -15.57 4.29
CA SER A 98 -0.28 -15.15 5.49
C SER A 98 0.20 -13.81 6.07
N LEU A 99 1.51 -13.56 6.07
CA LEU A 99 2.08 -12.30 6.52
C LEU A 99 1.85 -11.18 5.50
N VAL A 100 2.00 -11.52 4.22
CA VAL A 100 1.78 -10.60 3.10
C VAL A 100 0.34 -10.11 3.14
N ARG A 101 -0.63 -11.01 3.30
CA ARG A 101 -2.06 -10.66 3.39
C ARG A 101 -2.37 -9.59 4.44
N GLY A 102 -1.73 -9.65 5.61
CA GLY A 102 -1.92 -8.64 6.67
C GLY A 102 -1.24 -7.29 6.38
N ALA A 103 -0.32 -7.25 5.41
CA ALA A 103 0.42 -6.07 5.00
C ALA A 103 -0.02 -5.50 3.64
N VAL A 104 -0.96 -6.16 2.95
CA VAL A 104 -1.51 -5.65 1.69
C VAL A 104 -2.38 -4.45 1.97
N THR A 105 -2.19 -3.41 1.17
CA THR A 105 -3.04 -2.22 1.14
C THR A 105 -3.68 -2.06 -0.22
N LEU A 106 -4.85 -1.45 -0.24
CA LEU A 106 -5.52 -1.03 -1.45
C LEU A 106 -5.00 0.36 -1.84
N VAL A 107 -4.43 0.51 -3.03
CA VAL A 107 -4.06 1.82 -3.59
C VAL A 107 -5.27 2.35 -4.33
N CYS A 108 -6.08 3.14 -3.63
CA CYS A 108 -7.37 3.61 -4.11
C CYS A 108 -7.55 5.10 -3.84
N ALA A 109 -7.92 5.85 -4.88
CA ALA A 109 -8.31 7.24 -4.73
C ALA A 109 -9.59 7.35 -3.90
N PRO A 110 -9.77 8.42 -3.09
CA PRO A 110 -10.91 8.57 -2.21
C PRO A 110 -12.26 8.41 -2.94
N GLU A 111 -12.39 8.97 -4.14
CA GLU A 111 -13.61 8.91 -4.94
C GLU A 111 -14.03 7.50 -5.39
N TRP A 112 -13.15 6.50 -5.33
CA TRP A 112 -13.45 5.12 -5.70
C TRP A 112 -13.59 4.17 -4.49
N LEU A 113 -13.38 4.70 -3.28
CA LEU A 113 -13.33 3.92 -2.05
C LEU A 113 -14.65 3.18 -1.75
N SER A 114 -15.78 3.73 -2.21
CA SER A 114 -17.13 3.18 -2.04
C SER A 114 -17.30 1.77 -2.62
N GLU A 115 -16.44 1.38 -3.54
CA GLU A 115 -16.49 0.06 -4.18
C GLU A 115 -15.97 -1.07 -3.29
N HIS A 116 -15.32 -0.73 -2.17
CA HIS A 116 -14.59 -1.70 -1.33
C HIS A 116 -15.01 -1.68 0.13
N VAL A 117 -15.86 -0.72 0.52
CA VAL A 117 -16.20 -0.48 1.92
C VAL A 117 -17.67 -0.73 2.21
N ASP A 118 -17.97 -1.01 3.47
CA ASP A 118 -19.34 -1.06 3.96
C ASP A 118 -19.87 0.38 4.10
N LEU A 119 -20.58 0.81 3.06
CA LEU A 119 -21.13 2.16 2.99
C LEU A 119 -22.20 2.41 4.05
N GLU A 120 -22.99 1.39 4.40
CA GLU A 120 -24.04 1.54 5.41
C GLU A 120 -23.41 1.82 6.78
N GLU A 121 -22.39 1.03 7.14
CA GLU A 121 -21.73 1.17 8.43
C GLU A 121 -20.94 2.48 8.53
N ILE A 122 -20.22 2.86 7.47
CA ILE A 122 -19.52 4.15 7.43
C ILE A 122 -20.50 5.31 7.47
N GLN A 123 -21.60 5.25 6.70
CA GLN A 123 -22.60 6.32 6.66
C GLN A 123 -23.26 6.52 8.03
N LYS A 124 -23.57 5.42 8.73
CA LYS A 124 -24.19 5.45 10.05
C LYS A 124 -23.27 6.04 11.13
N ARG A 125 -21.97 5.72 11.09
CA ARG A 125 -21.02 6.12 12.14
C ARG A 125 -20.41 7.50 11.91
N PHE A 126 -20.03 7.79 10.67
CA PHE A 126 -19.14 8.92 10.35
C PHE A 126 -19.70 9.83 9.26
N GLY A 127 -20.65 9.32 8.46
CA GLY A 127 -21.10 9.97 7.22
C GLY A 127 -20.04 9.82 6.12
N TYR A 128 -20.36 9.08 5.07
CA TYR A 128 -19.38 8.77 4.01
C TYR A 128 -18.84 10.04 3.33
N ALA A 129 -19.70 11.04 3.13
CA ALA A 129 -19.29 12.34 2.58
C ALA A 129 -18.25 13.07 3.45
N ASN A 130 -18.32 12.93 4.79
CA ASN A 130 -17.35 13.55 5.69
C ASN A 130 -16.01 12.83 5.62
N LEU A 131 -16.04 11.49 5.58
CA LEU A 131 -14.85 10.66 5.40
C LEU A 131 -14.12 10.99 4.08
N LEU A 132 -14.86 11.14 2.98
CA LEU A 132 -14.29 11.54 1.69
C LEU A 132 -13.64 12.92 1.76
N ARG A 133 -14.33 13.92 2.35
CA ARG A 133 -13.81 15.28 2.49
C ARG A 133 -12.55 15.31 3.35
N PHE A 134 -12.53 14.56 4.46
CA PHE A 134 -11.35 14.39 5.29
C PHE A 134 -10.18 13.81 4.50
N SER A 135 -10.41 12.71 3.79
CA SER A 135 -9.35 12.07 3.01
C SER A 135 -8.79 13.02 1.96
N GLN A 136 -9.64 13.71 1.21
CA GLN A 136 -9.23 14.66 0.18
C GLN A 136 -8.49 15.88 0.75
N ASP A 137 -8.96 16.43 1.87
CA ASP A 137 -8.35 17.57 2.55
C ASP A 137 -6.93 17.22 3.03
N VAL A 138 -6.76 16.08 3.69
CA VAL A 138 -5.44 15.62 4.15
C VAL A 138 -4.50 15.35 2.98
N THR A 139 -4.93 14.59 1.97
CA THR A 139 -4.04 14.20 0.86
C THR A 139 -3.68 15.38 -0.06
N SER A 140 -4.54 16.40 -0.14
CA SER A 140 -4.26 17.62 -0.91
C SER A 140 -3.36 18.61 -0.15
N ALA A 141 -3.52 18.71 1.18
CA ALA A 141 -2.80 19.71 1.99
C ALA A 141 -1.36 19.31 2.30
N SER A 142 -1.11 18.01 2.49
CA SER A 142 0.07 17.57 3.22
C SER A 142 1.14 16.89 2.36
N GLN A 143 0.84 16.56 1.11
CA GLN A 143 1.68 15.72 0.24
C GLN A 143 2.11 14.37 0.87
N ASP A 144 1.66 13.99 2.06
CA ASP A 144 2.02 12.70 2.65
C ASP A 144 0.99 11.63 2.32
N VAL A 145 1.34 10.40 2.70
CA VAL A 145 0.48 9.23 2.55
C VAL A 145 -0.52 9.15 3.69
N LEU A 146 -1.80 9.09 3.36
CA LEU A 146 -2.87 8.76 4.30
C LEU A 146 -3.31 7.32 4.08
N GLY A 147 -3.30 6.52 5.16
CA GLY A 147 -3.98 5.24 5.17
C GLY A 147 -5.24 5.27 6.01
N LEU A 148 -6.26 4.55 5.54
CA LEU A 148 -7.57 4.42 6.17
C LEU A 148 -7.85 2.94 6.39
N VAL A 149 -8.08 2.53 7.63
CA VAL A 149 -8.59 1.19 7.96
C VAL A 149 -10.10 1.29 8.09
N LEU A 150 -10.81 0.55 7.24
CA LEU A 150 -12.26 0.72 7.03
C LEU A 150 -12.98 -0.62 7.10
N PRO A 151 -14.23 -0.65 7.60
CA PRO A 151 -15.10 -1.81 7.45
C PRO A 151 -15.24 -2.17 5.96
N ALA A 152 -14.95 -3.41 5.60
CA ALA A 152 -14.98 -3.84 4.21
C ALA A 152 -16.38 -4.25 3.77
N GLY A 153 -16.78 -3.81 2.58
CA GLY A 153 -18.07 -4.16 2.00
C GLY A 153 -17.96 -5.41 1.16
N VAL A 154 -18.15 -6.60 1.76
CA VAL A 154 -18.12 -7.87 1.00
C VAL A 154 -19.19 -7.86 -0.09
N GLU A 155 -20.39 -7.36 0.22
CA GLU A 155 -21.47 -7.20 -0.75
C GLU A 155 -21.22 -6.08 -1.76
N SER A 156 -20.46 -5.04 -1.37
CA SER A 156 -19.97 -3.97 -2.25
C SER A 156 -18.90 -4.47 -3.23
N GLY A 157 -18.36 -5.68 -3.00
CA GLY A 157 -17.38 -6.33 -3.86
C GLY A 157 -15.94 -6.19 -3.39
N ALA A 158 -15.67 -5.89 -2.12
CA ALA A 158 -14.31 -5.91 -1.58
C ALA A 158 -13.64 -7.28 -1.84
N PRO A 159 -12.42 -7.33 -2.41
CA PRO A 159 -11.80 -8.62 -2.73
C PRO A 159 -11.53 -9.43 -1.46
N ALA A 160 -12.18 -10.60 -1.33
CA ALA A 160 -12.17 -11.41 -0.10
C ALA A 160 -10.76 -11.78 0.39
N HIS A 161 -9.82 -11.98 -0.54
CA HIS A 161 -8.43 -12.32 -0.26
C HIS A 161 -7.63 -11.13 0.33
N LEU A 162 -8.10 -9.90 0.14
CA LEU A 162 -7.52 -8.69 0.72
C LEU A 162 -8.07 -8.34 2.10
N LEU A 163 -9.17 -9.00 2.51
CA LEU A 163 -9.79 -8.73 3.80
C LEU A 163 -8.93 -9.27 4.94
N HIS A 164 -8.77 -8.45 5.97
CA HIS A 164 -8.20 -8.84 7.25
C HIS A 164 -9.19 -8.49 8.36
N GLU A 165 -9.69 -9.51 9.06
CA GLU A 165 -10.69 -9.36 10.14
C GLU A 165 -11.94 -8.53 9.75
N GLY A 166 -12.38 -8.63 8.49
CA GLY A 166 -13.55 -7.89 7.99
C GLY A 166 -13.28 -6.43 7.62
N THR A 167 -12.01 -6.04 7.57
CA THR A 167 -11.56 -4.68 7.24
C THR A 167 -10.73 -4.67 5.97
N ILE A 168 -10.62 -3.49 5.37
CA ILE A 168 -9.67 -3.18 4.30
C ILE A 168 -8.83 -1.97 4.70
N THR A 169 -7.55 -2.00 4.36
CA THR A 169 -6.65 -0.86 4.52
C THR A 169 -6.47 -0.20 3.16
N SER A 170 -7.03 1.00 2.99
CA SER A 170 -6.82 1.82 1.79
C SER A 170 -5.70 2.81 2.05
N VAL A 171 -4.83 3.04 1.08
CA VAL A 171 -3.74 4.00 1.16
C VAL A 171 -3.78 4.91 -0.07
N TRP A 172 -3.68 6.21 0.17
CA TRP A 172 -3.63 7.21 -0.90
C TRP A 172 -2.67 8.35 -0.58
N LYS A 173 -1.93 8.76 -1.60
CA LYS A 173 -1.24 10.05 -1.67
C LYS A 173 -1.51 10.63 -3.04
N GLU A 174 -1.80 11.91 -3.09
CA GLU A 174 -2.01 12.60 -4.34
C GLU A 174 -0.68 12.76 -5.09
N TYR A 175 -0.43 11.86 -6.04
CA TYR A 175 0.77 11.81 -6.87
C TYR A 175 0.42 11.35 -8.27
N GLN A 176 0.68 12.22 -9.25
CA GLN A 176 0.12 12.12 -10.60
C GLN A 176 0.39 10.76 -11.28
N PRO A 177 1.63 10.20 -11.27
CA PRO A 177 1.87 8.92 -11.91
C PRO A 177 1.08 7.75 -11.33
N ILE A 178 0.86 7.72 -10.02
CA ILE A 178 0.03 6.68 -9.38
C ILE A 178 -1.46 6.92 -9.66
N ARG A 179 -1.90 8.18 -9.72
CA ARG A 179 -3.26 8.53 -10.16
C ARG A 179 -3.52 8.10 -11.60
N ASP A 180 -2.60 8.37 -12.52
CA ASP A 180 -2.71 7.98 -13.92
C ASP A 180 -2.69 6.45 -14.06
N LEU A 181 -1.80 5.77 -13.32
CA LEU A 181 -1.76 4.32 -13.28
C LEU A 181 -3.10 3.73 -12.83
N SER A 182 -3.64 4.21 -11.71
CA SER A 182 -4.92 3.75 -11.18
C SER A 182 -6.07 4.04 -12.15
N THR A 183 -6.06 5.22 -12.79
CA THR A 183 -7.03 5.60 -13.82
C THR A 183 -6.97 4.66 -15.03
N TYR A 184 -5.78 4.32 -15.51
CA TYR A 184 -5.64 3.39 -16.64
C TYR A 184 -6.01 1.95 -16.29
N VAL A 185 -5.66 1.47 -15.09
CA VAL A 185 -6.12 0.16 -14.59
C VAL A 185 -7.66 0.09 -14.61
N ARG A 186 -8.32 1.19 -14.20
CA ARG A 186 -9.78 1.33 -14.29
C ARG A 186 -10.32 1.44 -15.70
N TYR A 187 -9.64 2.17 -16.58
CA TYR A 187 -9.97 2.20 -18.00
C TYR A 187 -9.97 0.80 -18.63
N PHE A 188 -9.12 -0.11 -18.16
CA PHE A 188 -9.07 -1.51 -18.58
C PHE A 188 -10.04 -2.44 -17.81
N GLY A 189 -10.94 -1.89 -17.00
CA GLY A 189 -12.03 -2.64 -16.36
C GLY A 189 -11.68 -3.29 -15.01
N ARG A 190 -10.57 -2.91 -14.38
CA ARG A 190 -10.23 -3.33 -13.01
C ARG A 190 -10.53 -2.24 -12.01
N ARG A 191 -10.87 -2.57 -10.77
CA ARG A 191 -11.33 -1.53 -9.83
C ARG A 191 -10.19 -0.83 -9.12
N SER A 192 -9.16 -1.57 -8.73
CA SER A 192 -8.10 -1.02 -7.87
C SER A 192 -6.80 -1.81 -7.97
N ILE A 193 -5.76 -1.22 -7.40
CA ILE A 193 -4.43 -1.80 -7.31
C ILE A 193 -4.24 -2.22 -5.85
N MET A 194 -3.65 -3.39 -5.63
CA MET A 194 -3.14 -3.78 -4.32
C MET A 194 -1.65 -3.53 -4.25
N ALA A 195 -1.14 -3.19 -3.07
CA ALA A 195 0.25 -2.89 -2.84
C ALA A 195 0.80 -3.61 -1.59
N VAL A 196 2.08 -3.99 -1.67
CA VAL A 196 2.87 -4.45 -0.53
C VAL A 196 4.22 -3.74 -0.55
N SER A 197 4.73 -3.36 0.63
CA SER A 197 6.07 -2.79 0.75
C SER A 197 7.15 -3.78 0.31
N ALA A 198 8.08 -3.32 -0.52
CA ALA A 198 9.25 -4.07 -0.93
C ALA A 198 10.38 -4.05 0.13
N SER A 199 10.24 -3.29 1.23
CA SER A 199 11.20 -3.35 2.35
C SER A 199 11.34 -4.76 2.95
N ALA A 200 10.34 -5.62 2.72
CA ALA A 200 10.33 -7.03 3.05
C ALA A 200 11.44 -7.88 2.40
N VAL A 201 11.95 -7.50 1.22
CA VAL A 201 13.07 -8.18 0.53
C VAL A 201 14.45 -7.60 0.84
N GLY A 202 14.57 -6.80 1.89
CA GLY A 202 15.84 -6.15 2.24
C GLY A 202 16.27 -5.10 1.22
N ILE A 203 15.32 -4.61 0.42
CA ILE A 203 15.50 -3.39 -0.36
C ILE A 203 15.46 -2.24 0.63
N ASP A 204 16.65 -1.72 0.95
CA ASP A 204 16.82 -0.50 1.72
C ASP A 204 16.02 0.62 1.03
N GLU A 205 15.16 1.28 1.80
CA GLU A 205 14.26 2.38 1.38
C GLU A 205 15.04 3.55 0.77
N THR A 206 16.37 3.56 0.96
CA THR A 206 17.33 4.54 0.41
C THR A 206 18.01 4.12 -0.90
N SER A 207 17.73 2.92 -1.44
CA SER A 207 18.40 2.41 -2.65
C SER A 207 18.04 3.25 -3.88
N ASP A 208 19.04 3.71 -4.64
CA ASP A 208 18.81 4.35 -5.93
C ASP A 208 18.07 3.40 -6.91
N ILE A 209 17.37 3.98 -7.88
CA ILE A 209 16.47 3.22 -8.77
C ILE A 209 17.22 2.33 -9.76
N GLY A 210 18.47 2.66 -10.10
CA GLY A 210 19.36 1.77 -10.85
C GLY A 210 19.65 0.50 -10.07
N SER A 211 20.00 0.65 -8.79
CA SER A 211 20.19 -0.45 -7.84
C SER A 211 18.89 -1.25 -7.62
N LEU A 212 17.71 -0.61 -7.64
CA LEU A 212 16.41 -1.30 -7.56
C LEU A 212 16.15 -2.17 -8.80
N SER A 213 16.40 -1.64 -10.00
CA SER A 213 16.16 -2.37 -11.26
C SER A 213 17.04 -3.62 -11.38
N GLU A 214 18.27 -3.56 -10.86
CA GLU A 214 19.14 -4.73 -10.77
C GLU A 214 18.67 -5.74 -9.71
N LYS A 215 18.31 -5.28 -8.51
CA LYS A 215 17.85 -6.14 -7.40
C LYS A 215 16.52 -6.85 -7.71
N LEU A 216 15.63 -6.20 -8.47
CA LEU A 216 14.30 -6.70 -8.81
C LEU A 216 14.25 -7.48 -10.13
N LYS A 217 15.41 -7.74 -10.74
CA LYS A 217 15.54 -8.46 -12.00
C LYS A 217 14.89 -9.84 -11.92
N GLY A 218 13.89 -10.06 -12.77
CA GLY A 218 13.10 -11.29 -12.84
C GLY A 218 12.25 -11.59 -11.61
N VAL A 219 12.16 -10.65 -10.66
CA VAL A 219 11.19 -10.66 -9.57
C VAL A 219 9.92 -9.95 -10.02
N VAL A 220 10.06 -8.80 -10.68
CA VAL A 220 8.94 -8.00 -11.21
C VAL A 220 9.08 -7.81 -12.72
N THR A 221 7.94 -7.52 -13.37
CA THR A 221 7.88 -7.31 -14.82
C THR A 221 8.53 -5.99 -15.22
N TRP A 222 8.21 -4.92 -14.49
CA TRP A 222 8.70 -3.57 -14.74
C TRP A 222 8.98 -2.86 -13.42
N VAL A 223 9.95 -1.95 -13.45
CA VAL A 223 10.14 -0.95 -12.39
C VAL A 223 9.69 0.40 -12.92
N LEU A 224 8.67 0.99 -12.31
CA LEU A 224 8.19 2.32 -12.61
C LEU A 224 9.04 3.35 -11.85
N ASP A 225 9.93 3.99 -12.61
CA ASP A 225 10.96 4.94 -12.17
C ASP A 225 10.49 6.38 -12.37
N ASP A 226 10.54 7.20 -11.32
CA ASP A 226 10.35 8.64 -11.43
C ASP A 226 11.65 9.39 -11.11
N PRO A 227 12.42 9.82 -12.14
CA PRO A 227 13.68 10.51 -11.93
C PRO A 227 13.52 11.92 -11.35
N LEU A 228 12.31 12.47 -11.35
CA LEU A 228 12.01 13.80 -10.79
C LEU A 228 11.55 13.74 -9.34
N ASN A 229 11.36 12.54 -8.79
CA ASN A 229 10.83 12.36 -7.46
C ASN A 229 11.93 12.62 -6.41
N GLN A 230 12.05 13.88 -5.97
CA GLN A 230 12.87 14.27 -4.84
C GLN A 230 12.14 13.90 -3.55
N LEU A 231 12.18 12.63 -3.18
CA LEU A 231 11.43 12.11 -2.04
C LEU A 231 11.98 12.65 -0.71
N THR A 232 11.08 13.25 0.07
CA THR A 232 11.30 13.49 1.50
C THR A 232 10.56 12.38 2.25
N TYR A 233 11.28 11.64 3.10
CA TYR A 233 10.74 10.51 3.84
C TYR A 233 9.62 10.94 4.80
N SER A 234 8.43 10.37 4.64
CA SER A 234 7.35 10.45 5.64
C SER A 234 6.56 9.16 5.68
N GLU A 235 6.56 8.49 6.84
CA GLU A 235 5.73 7.30 7.02
C GLU A 235 4.25 7.65 6.84
N ALA A 236 3.47 6.72 6.26
CA ALA A 236 2.03 6.89 6.15
C ALA A 236 1.40 7.06 7.53
N THR A 237 0.56 8.07 7.70
CA THR A 237 -0.30 8.13 8.89
C THR A 237 -1.54 7.28 8.65
N LEU A 238 -1.84 6.37 9.57
CA LEU A 238 -3.01 5.51 9.48
C LEU A 238 -4.13 6.05 10.38
N VAL A 239 -5.36 6.00 9.89
CA VAL A 239 -6.55 6.30 10.70
C VAL A 239 -7.52 5.14 10.59
N ASP A 240 -7.84 4.54 11.74
CA ASP A 240 -8.74 3.41 11.88
C ASP A 240 -10.17 3.90 12.18
N PHE A 241 -11.09 3.63 11.26
CA PHE A 241 -12.52 3.96 11.33
C PHE A 241 -13.39 2.74 11.67
N THR A 242 -12.81 1.66 12.21
CA THR A 242 -13.54 0.44 12.55
C THR A 242 -14.12 0.48 13.97
N GLY A 243 -13.65 1.40 14.81
CA GLY A 243 -14.15 1.66 16.16
C GLY A 243 -15.39 2.56 16.19
N ALA A 244 -15.83 2.89 17.41
CA ALA A 244 -16.87 3.90 17.64
C ALA A 244 -16.37 5.33 17.34
N LYS A 245 -15.05 5.52 17.37
CA LYS A 245 -14.35 6.77 17.12
C LYS A 245 -13.12 6.47 16.26
N PRO A 246 -12.67 7.41 15.40
CA PRO A 246 -11.47 7.18 14.62
C PRO A 246 -10.22 7.15 15.52
N GLU A 247 -9.39 6.13 15.36
CA GLU A 247 -8.12 6.00 16.07
C GLU A 247 -6.96 6.30 15.11
N VAL A 248 -6.03 7.16 15.51
CA VAL A 248 -4.86 7.50 14.69
C VAL A 248 -3.69 6.63 15.10
N HIS A 249 -3.08 5.93 14.15
CA HIS A 249 -1.98 5.00 14.35
C HIS A 249 -0.75 5.35 13.49
N ALA A 250 0.43 5.10 14.07
CA ALA A 250 1.79 5.31 13.53
C ALA A 250 2.19 6.76 13.17
N ALA A 251 3.50 7.01 13.28
CA ALA A 251 4.12 8.30 13.59
C ALA A 251 5.08 8.78 12.49
N GLY A 252 4.55 9.08 11.30
CA GLY A 252 5.29 9.70 10.21
C GLY A 252 5.10 11.22 10.14
N SER A 253 6.02 11.97 10.74
CA SER A 253 6.19 13.42 10.54
C SER A 253 4.94 14.31 10.79
N LYS A 254 5.00 15.60 10.39
CA LYS A 254 4.19 16.77 10.83
C LYS A 254 2.67 16.57 10.93
N ILE A 255 2.11 15.62 10.20
CA ILE A 255 0.68 15.42 10.04
C ILE A 255 -0.04 14.93 11.29
N HIS A 256 0.60 14.20 12.20
CA HIS A 256 -0.14 13.55 13.29
C HIS A 256 -0.93 14.55 14.17
N ALA A 257 -0.40 15.76 14.39
CA ALA A 257 -1.12 16.84 15.07
C ALA A 257 -2.22 17.45 14.20
N ASP A 258 -1.97 17.57 12.89
CA ASP A 258 -2.90 18.15 11.92
C ASP A 258 -4.07 17.20 11.61
N ILE A 259 -3.89 15.88 11.63
CA ILE A 259 -4.96 14.91 11.35
C ILE A 259 -6.11 15.05 12.33
N ARG A 260 -5.83 15.28 13.63
CA ARG A 260 -6.91 15.51 14.60
C ARG A 260 -7.70 16.78 14.27
N VAL A 261 -7.02 17.83 13.82
CA VAL A 261 -7.67 19.07 13.36
C VAL A 261 -8.55 18.80 12.13
N HIS A 262 -8.04 18.02 11.16
CA HIS A 262 -8.81 17.63 9.99
C HIS A 262 -10.02 16.74 10.36
N LEU A 263 -9.85 15.78 11.28
CA LEU A 263 -10.95 14.94 11.77
C LEU A 263 -12.04 15.80 12.41
N SER A 264 -11.69 16.70 13.34
CA SER A 264 -12.66 17.60 13.98
C SER A 264 -13.34 18.54 12.98
N ARG A 265 -12.59 19.10 12.01
CA ARG A 265 -13.13 19.98 10.95
C ARG A 265 -14.26 19.32 10.17
N TRP A 266 -14.16 18.01 9.93
CA TRP A 266 -15.15 17.25 9.16
C TRP A 266 -16.14 16.48 10.05
N GLY A 267 -16.18 16.75 11.36
CA GLY A 267 -17.11 16.10 12.28
C GLY A 267 -16.84 14.61 12.49
N LEU A 268 -15.59 14.17 12.29
CA LEU A 268 -15.12 12.80 12.49
C LEU A 268 -14.39 12.63 13.83
N GLY A 269 -13.84 13.72 14.37
CA GLY A 269 -13.24 13.77 15.70
C GLY A 269 -14.28 14.15 16.75
N ASP A 270 -14.18 13.56 17.94
CA ASP A 270 -15.06 13.84 19.09
C ASP A 270 -15.32 15.33 19.28
N ASP A 271 -16.60 15.74 19.17
CA ASP A 271 -17.16 16.87 19.93
C ASP A 271 -18.71 16.94 19.90
N HIS A 272 -19.41 15.82 19.71
CA HIS A 272 -20.85 15.74 20.04
C HIS A 272 -21.16 14.41 20.73
N ALA A 273 -20.88 14.36 22.04
CA ALA A 273 -21.61 13.51 22.98
C ALA A 273 -22.92 14.19 23.38
#